data_AF-A0A1X7L457-F1
#
_entry.id   AF-A0A1X7L457-F1
#
_cell.length_a   1.000
_cell.length_b   1.000
_cell.length_c   1.000
_cell.angle_alpha   90.00
_cell.angle_beta   90.00
_cell.angle_gamma   90.00
#
_symmetry.space_group_name_H-M   'P 1'
#
loop_
_entity.id
_entity.type
_entity.pdbx_description
1 polymer ?
#
loop_
_entity_poly.entity_id
_entity_poly.type
_entity_poly.pdbx_seq_one_letter_code
_entity_poly.pdbx_strand_id
1 'polypeptide(L)' 'MARIREHIPQDYVIEQVKEAFQCTVLWCEGRACLEYDSQEQLEHITSYVKETFDRDILDVFFTAIESIPPE' A
#
# COMPACT_ATOMS: atom_id res chain seq x y z
N MET A 1 9.90 28.00 -3.49
CA MET A 1 10.36 26.87 -4.31
C MET A 1 9.31 25.78 -4.20
N ALA A 2 8.35 25.75 -5.14
CA ALA A 2 7.38 24.65 -5.19
C ALA A 2 8.14 23.41 -5.67
N ARG A 3 8.37 22.44 -4.77
CA ARG A 3 8.82 21.11 -5.19
C ARG A 3 7.73 20.59 -6.13
N ILE A 4 8.05 20.47 -7.41
CA ILE A 4 7.27 19.66 -8.33
C ILE A 4 7.29 18.28 -7.69
N ARG A 5 6.20 17.89 -6.98
CA ARG A 5 6.03 16.51 -6.56
C ARG A 5 5.96 15.75 -7.87
N GLU A 6 7.03 15.06 -8.23
CA GLU A 6 7.03 14.15 -9.37
C GLU A 6 5.79 13.28 -9.22
N HIS A 7 4.99 13.19 -10.28
CA HIS A 7 3.76 12.41 -10.25
C HIS A 7 4.14 10.94 -10.19
N ILE A 8 4.37 10.42 -8.98
CA ILE A 8 4.69 9.02 -8.74
C ILE A 8 3.45 8.21 -9.14
N PRO A 9 3.53 7.31 -10.12
CA PRO A 9 2.38 6.49 -10.50
C PRO A 9 2.01 5.56 -9.33
N GLN A 10 0.71 5.34 -9.15
CA GLN A 10 0.18 4.46 -8.09
C GLN A 10 0.78 3.05 -8.19
N ASP A 11 0.90 2.53 -9.41
CA ASP A 11 1.48 1.21 -9.71
C ASP A 11 2.91 1.07 -9.15
N TYR A 12 3.72 2.13 -9.25
CA TYR A 12 5.06 2.11 -8.70
C TYR A 12 5.06 2.02 -7.17
N VAL A 13 4.16 2.76 -6.50
CA VAL A 13 4.04 2.67 -5.03
C VAL A 13 3.60 1.28 -4.60
N ILE A 14 2.67 0.66 -5.33
CA ILE A 14 2.20 -0.71 -5.07
C ILE A 14 3.36 -1.71 -5.18
N GLU A 15 4.16 -1.62 -6.23
CA GLU A 15 5.33 -2.49 -6.39
C GLU A 15 6.35 -2.27 -5.27
N GLN A 16 6.64 -1.01 -4.89
CA GLN A 16 7.54 -0.73 -3.77
C GLN A 16 7.04 -1.30 -2.44
N VAL A 17 5.74 -1.23 -2.17
CA VAL A 17 5.14 -1.82 -0.97
C VAL A 17 5.29 -3.35 -1.00
N LYS A 18 5.04 -4.00 -2.13
CA LYS A 18 5.22 -5.46 -2.29
C LYS A 18 6.68 -5.91 -2.15
N GLU A 19 7.64 -5.08 -2.56
CA GLU A 19 9.06 -5.38 -2.39
C GLU A 19 9.53 -5.18 -0.94
N ALA A 20 9.00 -4.16 -0.26
CA ALA A 20 9.38 -3.80 1.11
C ALA A 20 8.71 -4.68 2.17
N PHE A 21 7.51 -5.19 1.90
CA PHE A 21 6.70 -5.96 2.83
C PHE A 21 6.28 -7.29 2.21
N GLN A 22 6.28 -8.36 3.01
CA GLN A 22 5.66 -9.64 2.64
C GLN A 22 4.13 -9.52 2.72
N CYS A 23 3.54 -8.64 1.92
CA CYS A 23 2.10 -8.44 1.84
C CYS A 23 1.57 -8.88 0.48
N THR A 24 0.30 -9.27 0.43
CA THR A 24 -0.38 -9.61 -0.81
C THR A 24 -1.16 -8.41 -1.32
N VAL A 25 -1.18 -8.21 -2.64
CA VAL A 25 -2.04 -7.20 -3.26
C VAL A 25 -3.06 -7.90 -4.13
N LEU A 26 -4.33 -7.78 -3.73
CA LEU A 26 -5.47 -8.32 -4.45
C LEU A 26 -6.00 -7.26 -5.42
N TRP A 27 -6.61 -7.70 -6.52
CA TRP A 27 -7.22 -6.79 -7.50
C TRP A 27 -8.73 -7.03 -7.56
N CYS A 28 -9.50 -6.06 -7.09
CA CYS A 28 -10.96 -6.07 -7.15
C CYS A 28 -11.44 -4.99 -8.11
N GLU A 29 -12.13 -5.37 -9.19
CA GLU A 29 -12.68 -4.44 -10.19
C GLU A 29 -11.65 -3.44 -10.75
N GLY A 30 -10.40 -3.88 -10.93
CA GLY A 30 -9.30 -3.04 -11.41
C GLY A 30 -8.70 -2.11 -10.35
N ARG A 31 -9.03 -2.28 -9.06
CA ARG A 31 -8.45 -1.52 -7.95
C ARG A 31 -7.61 -2.44 -7.07
N ALA A 32 -6.43 -1.97 -6.69
CA ALA A 32 -5.54 -2.68 -5.78
C ALA A 32 -6.09 -2.62 -4.35
N CYS A 33 -6.15 -3.77 -3.70
CA CYS A 33 -6.52 -3.93 -2.29
C CYS A 33 -5.31 -4.54 -1.57
N LEU A 34 -4.89 -3.94 -0.48
CA LEU A 34 -3.80 -4.47 0.33
C LEU A 34 -4.37 -5.58 1.22
N GLU A 35 -3.75 -6.75 1.21
CA GLU A 35 -3.99 -7.79 2.18
C GLU A 35 -2.82 -7.82 3.17
N TYR A 36 -3.15 -7.78 4.48
CA TYR A 36 -2.17 -7.75 5.57
C TYR A 36 -2.44 -8.88 6.57
N ASP A 37 -1.38 -9.46 7.13
CA ASP A 37 -1.46 -10.57 8.09
C ASP A 37 -1.64 -10.12 9.54
N SER A 38 -1.30 -8.86 9.85
CA SER A 38 -1.43 -8.32 11.21
C SER A 38 -1.57 -6.80 11.20
N GLN A 39 -2.20 -6.26 12.24
CA GLN A 39 -2.37 -4.82 12.43
C GLN A 39 -1.01 -4.08 12.43
N GLU A 40 0.02 -4.66 13.03
CA GLU A 40 1.38 -4.11 13.05
C GLU A 40 1.93 -3.96 11.61
N GLN A 41 1.74 -4.98 10.77
CA GLN A 41 2.15 -4.92 9.36
C GLN A 41 1.41 -3.79 8.62
N LEU A 42 0.10 -3.62 8.84
CA LEU A 42 -0.68 -2.53 8.25
C LEU A 42 -0.17 -1.16 8.69
N GLU A 43 0.15 -0.98 9.97
CA GLU A 43 0.69 0.27 10.51
C GLU A 43 2.06 0.60 9.91
N HIS A 44 2.91 -0.41 9.75
CA HIS A 44 4.23 -0.26 9.13
C HIS A 44 4.12 0.12 7.65
N ILE A 45 3.23 -0.54 6.90
CA ILE A 45 2.98 -0.22 5.48
C ILE A 45 2.41 1.20 5.35
N THR A 46 1.45 1.56 6.21
CA THR A 46 0.84 2.90 6.22
C THR A 46 1.89 3.98 6.46
N SER A 47 2.76 3.78 7.47
CA SER A 47 3.84 4.71 7.81
C SER A 47 4.84 4.81 6.66
N TYR A 48 5.26 3.68 6.09
CA TYR A 48 6.16 3.64 4.95
C TYR A 48 5.62 4.41 3.74
N VAL A 49 4.35 4.22 3.38
CA VAL A 49 3.72 4.93 2.25
C VAL A 49 3.69 6.44 2.52
N LYS A 50 3.38 6.84 3.76
CA LYS A 50 3.34 8.24 4.16
C LYS A 50 4.72 8.89 4.15
N GLU A 51 5.72 8.25 4.75
CA GLU A 51 7.05 8.81 4.91
C GLU A 51 7.85 8.80 3.60
N THR A 52 7.66 7.77 2.77
CA THR A 52 8.43 7.60 1.53
C THR A 52 7.80 8.36 0.36
N PHE A 53 6.48 8.36 0.26
CA PHE A 53 5.77 8.90 -0.92
C PHE A 53 4.86 10.10 -0.61
N ASP A 54 4.72 10.49 0.66
CA ASP A 54 3.78 11.54 1.10
C ASP A 54 2.34 11.25 0.62
N ARG A 55 1.94 9.98 0.69
CA ARG A 55 0.59 9.52 0.31
C ARG A 55 -0.09 8.82 1.46
N ASP A 56 -1.41 8.86 1.47
CA ASP A 56 -2.19 8.03 2.37
C ASP A 56 -2.37 6.64 1.75
N ILE A 57 -2.47 5.61 2.59
CA ILE A 57 -2.59 4.23 2.12
C ILE A 57 -3.83 4.04 1.23
N LEU A 58 -4.90 4.80 1.49
CA LEU A 58 -6.14 4.77 0.72
C LEU A 58 -6.08 5.57 -0.60
N ASP A 59 -5.05 6.39 -0.81
CA ASP A 59 -4.75 6.97 -2.13
C ASP A 59 -4.00 5.98 -3.03
N VAL A 60 -3.41 4.93 -2.44
CA VAL A 60 -2.62 3.91 -3.14
C VAL A 60 -3.42 2.63 -3.33
N PHE A 61 -4.13 2.20 -2.30
CA PHE A 61 -4.98 1.01 -2.29
C PHE A 61 -6.43 1.44 -2.07
N PHE A 62 -7.37 0.77 -2.73
CA PHE A 62 -8.78 1.00 -2.53
C PHE A 62 -9.24 0.65 -1.10
N THR A 63 -8.69 -0.42 -0.53
CA THR A 63 -8.94 -0.86 0.84
C THR A 63 -7.78 -1.72 1.35
N ALA A 64 -7.71 -1.89 2.67
CA ALA A 64 -6.86 -2.87 3.33
C ALA A 64 -7.72 -3.96 3.98
N ILE A 65 -7.36 -5.22 3.78
CA ILE A 65 -8.13 -6.40 4.19
C ILE A 65 -7.20 -7.27 5.06
N GLU A 66 -7.70 -7.72 6.20
CA GLU A 66 -6.98 -8.68 7.04
C GLU A 66 -7.00 -10.06 6.37
N SER A 67 -5.84 -10.68 6.26
CA SER A 67 -5.64 -12.03 5.74
C SER A 67 -6.31 -13.04 6.67
N ILE A 68 -7.16 -13.90 6.12
CA ILE A 68 -7.81 -14.97 6.87
C ILE A 68 -6.91 -16.21 6.78
N PRO A 69 -6.39 -16.74 7.90
CA PRO A 69 -5.58 -17.96 7.85
C PRO A 69 -6.43 -19.13 7.33
N PRO A 70 -5.86 -20.03 6.51
CA PRO A 70 -6.56 -21.23 6.07
C PRO A 70 -6.95 -22.10 7.27
N GLU A 71 -8.19 -22.59 7.26
CA GLU A 71 -8.79 -23.48 8.27
C GLU A 71 -8.07 -24.84 8.44
#